data_AF-A0A078ARN6-F1
#
_entry.id   AF-A0A078ARN6-F1
#
_cell.length_a   1.000
_cell.length_b   1.000
_cell.length_c   1.000
_cell.angle_alpha   90.00
_cell.angle_beta   90.00
_cell.angle_gamma   90.00
#
_symmetry.space_group_name_H-M   'P 1'
#
loop_
_entity.id
_entity.type
_entity.pdbx_description
1 polymer ?
#
loop_
_entity_poly.entity_id
_entity_poly.type
_entity_poly.pdbx_seq_one_letter_code
_entity_poly.pdbx_strand_id
1 'polypeptide(L)'
;MDDKPYQFDPQNPRLVTNAEIPQTQYYLAGALFLLSVRAYHRRVFRVDQNTLNLVLFSGASSLASYAWANFFLSSGVLEAGQLNNQKELQRA
;
A
#
# COMPACT_ATOMS: atom_id res chain seq x y z
N MET A 1 10.47 19.76 15.16
CA MET A 1 11.16 18.58 14.61
C MET A 1 11.53 17.76 15.82
N ASP A 2 11.00 16.56 15.96
CA ASP A 2 11.49 15.64 16.99
C ASP A 2 12.98 15.38 16.74
N ASP A 3 13.77 15.33 17.80
CA ASP A 3 15.25 15.24 17.75
C ASP A 3 15.74 13.93 17.11
N LYS A 4 14.85 12.94 16.94
CA LYS A 4 15.17 11.63 16.39
C LYS A 4 14.14 11.26 15.31
N PRO A 5 14.61 10.82 14.13
CA PRO A 5 13.71 10.39 13.05
C PRO A 5 12.97 9.09 13.35
N TYR A 6 13.35 8.36 14.42
CA TYR A 6 12.73 7.11 14.85
C TYR A 6 12.38 7.14 16.32
N GLN A 7 11.20 6.59 16.63
CA GLN A 7 10.75 6.36 17.98
C GLN A 7 10.74 4.85 18.21
N PHE A 8 11.34 4.42 19.33
CA PHE A 8 11.37 3.01 19.71
C PHE A 8 10.37 2.77 20.83
N ASP A 9 9.80 1.57 20.88
CA ASP A 9 8.89 1.19 21.96
C ASP A 9 9.65 1.13 23.30
N PRO A 10 9.15 1.78 24.37
CA PRO A 10 9.74 1.69 25.71
C PRO A 10 9.82 0.27 26.27
N GLN A 11 8.91 -0.63 25.88
CA GLN A 11 8.87 -2.01 26.37
C GLN A 11 9.74 -2.95 25.54
N ASN A 12 9.72 -2.82 24.21
CA ASN A 12 10.60 -3.54 23.30
C ASN A 12 11.41 -2.58 22.43
N PRO A 13 12.65 -2.23 22.81
CA PRO A 13 13.49 -1.27 22.08
C PRO A 13 13.84 -1.67 20.64
N ARG A 14 13.53 -2.90 20.23
CA ARG A 14 13.73 -3.37 18.85
C ARG A 14 12.57 -2.99 17.92
N LEU A 15 11.43 -2.54 18.46
CA LEU A 15 10.28 -2.08 17.68
C LEU A 15 10.37 -0.58 17.41
N VAL A 16 10.08 -0.18 16.18
CA VAL A 16 10.03 1.22 15.73
C VAL A 16 8.58 1.66 15.66
N THR A 17 8.13 2.51 16.58
CA THR A 17 6.71 2.90 16.71
C THR A 17 6.24 3.86 15.63
N ASN A 18 7.14 4.60 14.98
CA ASN A 18 6.79 5.57 13.94
C ASN A 18 6.98 5.06 12.50
N ALA A 19 7.11 3.74 12.32
CA ALA A 19 7.24 3.10 11.00
C ALA A 19 5.87 2.66 10.42
N GLU A 20 4.84 3.50 10.53
CA GLU A 20 3.49 3.18 10.07
C GLU A 20 3.29 3.51 8.58
N ILE A 21 2.46 2.73 7.89
CA ILE A 21 2.08 3.03 6.50
C ILE A 21 1.30 4.35 6.51
N PRO A 22 1.74 5.39 5.79
CA PRO A 22 1.02 6.65 5.77
C PRO A 22 -0.35 6.45 5.11
N GLN A 23 -1.40 7.00 5.71
CA GLN A 23 -2.78 6.87 5.20
C GLN A 23 -2.94 7.39 3.76
N THR A 24 -2.10 8.35 3.36
CA THR A 24 -2.02 8.86 1.99
C THR A 24 -1.70 7.77 0.97
N GLN A 25 -0.95 6.72 1.35
CA GLN A 25 -0.68 5.57 0.49
C GLN A 25 -1.96 4.82 0.13
N TYR A 26 -2.86 4.58 1.10
CA TYR A 26 -4.15 3.94 0.83
C TYR A 26 -5.07 4.83 -0.01
N TYR A 27 -5.07 6.14 0.24
CA TYR A 27 -5.85 7.08 -0.58
C TYR A 27 -5.36 7.11 -2.03
N LEU A 28 -4.05 7.15 -2.26
CA LEU A 28 -3.48 7.11 -3.61
C LEU A 28 -3.77 5.77 -4.29
N ALA A 29 -3.58 4.65 -3.60
CA ALA A 29 -3.89 3.31 -4.12
C ALA A 29 -5.37 3.20 -4.52
N GLY A 30 -6.28 3.65 -3.64
CA GLY A 30 -7.71 3.68 -3.91
C GLY A 30 -8.07 4.57 -5.09
N ALA A 31 -7.48 5.76 -5.19
CA ALA A 31 -7.70 6.67 -6.31
C ALA A 31 -7.24 6.06 -7.64
N LEU A 32 -6.03 5.49 -7.69
CA LEU A 32 -5.49 4.81 -8.88
C LEU A 32 -6.39 3.65 -9.32
N PHE A 33 -6.83 2.82 -8.36
CA PHE A 33 -7.69 1.67 -8.64
C PHE A 33 -9.05 2.09 -9.19
N LEU A 34 -9.72 3.06 -8.55
CA LEU A 34 -11.03 3.52 -9.00
C LEU A 34 -10.96 4.18 -10.37
N LEU A 35 -9.89 4.95 -10.64
CA LEU A 35 -9.67 5.55 -11.95
C LEU A 35 -9.42 4.49 -13.02
N SER A 36 -8.60 3.46 -12.73
CA SER A 36 -8.30 2.40 -13.70
C SER A 36 -9.54 1.57 -14.02
N VAL A 37 -10.30 1.13 -13.00
CA VAL A 37 -11.54 0.37 -13.18
C VAL A 37 -12.59 1.20 -13.89
N ARG A 38 -12.75 2.49 -13.55
CA ARG A 38 -13.67 3.38 -14.27
C ARG A 38 -13.28 3.55 -15.74
N ALA A 39 -11.99 3.71 -16.03
CA ALA A 39 -11.51 3.84 -17.40
C ALA A 39 -11.73 2.54 -18.20
N TYR A 40 -11.40 1.39 -17.63
CA TYR A 40 -11.64 0.08 -18.22
C TYR A 40 -13.13 -0.17 -18.45
N HIS A 41 -13.96 0.13 -17.46
CA HIS A 41 -15.40 -0.05 -17.56
C HIS A 41 -15.99 0.75 -18.73
N ARG A 42 -15.61 2.02 -18.85
CA ARG A 42 -16.13 2.91 -19.91
C ARG A 42 -15.66 2.56 -21.32
N ARG A 43 -14.45 2.00 -21.46
CA ARG A 43 -13.82 1.74 -22.77
C ARG A 43 -13.94 0.30 -23.23
N VAL A 44 -13.61 -0.66 -22.36
CA VAL A 44 -13.49 -2.08 -22.72
C VAL A 44 -14.74 -2.84 -22.31
N PHE A 45 -15.10 -2.82 -21.02
CA PHE A 45 -16.24 -3.60 -20.51
C PHE A 45 -17.57 -3.16 -21.12
N ARG A 46 -17.73 -1.88 -21.45
CA ARG A 46 -18.93 -1.39 -22.15
C ARG A 46 -19.19 -2.13 -23.47
N VAL A 47 -18.13 -2.54 -24.16
CA VAL A 47 -18.20 -3.21 -25.47
C VAL A 47 -18.22 -4.73 -25.29
N ASP A 48 -17.31 -5.26 -24.48
CA ASP A 48 -17.13 -6.70 -24.28
C ASP A 48 -18.20 -7.32 -23.35
N GLN A 49 -18.64 -6.58 -22.33
CA GLN A 49 -19.60 -7.00 -21.29
C GLN A 49 -19.23 -8.31 -20.56
N ASN A 50 -17.98 -8.75 -20.68
CA ASN A 50 -17.46 -9.95 -20.06
C ASN A 50 -17.06 -9.70 -18.59
N THR A 51 -17.84 -10.26 -17.66
CA THR A 51 -17.63 -10.10 -16.22
C THR A 51 -16.35 -10.77 -15.72
N LEU A 52 -15.90 -11.87 -16.34
CA LEU A 52 -14.63 -12.50 -16.00
C LEU A 52 -13.46 -11.54 -16.28
N ASN A 53 -13.47 -10.89 -17.44
CA ASN A 53 -12.45 -9.91 -17.80
C ASN A 53 -12.47 -8.71 -16.85
N LEU A 54 -13.65 -8.24 -16.44
CA LEU A 54 -13.77 -7.16 -15.45
C LEU A 54 -13.18 -7.55 -14.08
N VAL A 55 -13.46 -8.76 -13.61
CA VAL A 55 -12.92 -9.26 -12.33
C VAL A 55 -11.40 -9.41 -12.42
N LEU A 56 -10.89 -10.03 -13.47
CA LEU A 56 -9.45 -10.19 -13.68
C LEU A 56 -8.73 -8.84 -13.78
N PHE A 57 -9.28 -7.90 -14.56
CA PHE A 57 -8.73 -6.55 -14.67
C PHE A 57 -8.74 -5.81 -13.33
N SER A 58 -9.83 -5.92 -12.57
CA SER A 58 -9.96 -5.26 -11.27
C SER A 58 -8.96 -5.86 -10.27
N GLY A 59 -8.81 -7.18 -10.23
CA GLY A 59 -7.81 -7.85 -9.38
C GLY A 59 -6.38 -7.46 -9.73
N ALA A 60 -6.02 -7.45 -11.02
CA ALA A 60 -4.70 -6.99 -11.45
C ALA A 60 -4.48 -5.49 -11.14
N SER A 61 -5.52 -4.68 -11.33
CA SER A 61 -5.47 -3.24 -11.07
C SER A 61 -5.32 -2.90 -9.59
N SER A 62 -5.93 -3.66 -8.68
CA SER A 62 -5.80 -3.39 -7.24
C SER A 62 -4.35 -3.62 -6.77
N LEU A 63 -3.73 -4.72 -7.22
CA LEU A 63 -2.32 -5.03 -6.94
C LEU A 63 -1.39 -3.96 -7.54
N ALA A 64 -1.61 -3.59 -8.81
CA ALA A 64 -0.80 -2.57 -9.47
C ALA A 64 -0.94 -1.20 -8.80
N SER A 65 -2.14 -0.82 -8.37
CA SER A 65 -2.41 0.47 -7.71
C SER A 65 -1.72 0.55 -6.36
N TYR A 66 -1.73 -0.53 -5.58
CA TYR A 66 -0.98 -0.61 -4.33
C TYR A 66 0.53 -0.50 -4.57
N ALA A 67 1.07 -1.23 -5.55
CA ALA A 67 2.49 -1.19 -5.90
C ALA A 67 2.95 0.24 -6.30
N TRP A 68 2.15 0.93 -7.12
CA TRP A 68 2.43 2.32 -7.49
C TRP A 68 2.33 3.29 -6.32
N ALA A 69 1.31 3.15 -5.48
CA ALA A 69 1.18 3.99 -4.30
C ALA A 69 2.35 3.80 -3.34
N ASN A 70 2.78 2.55 -3.14
CA ASN A 70 3.98 2.22 -2.36
C ASN A 70 5.24 2.85 -2.97
N PHE A 71 5.44 2.72 -4.28
CA PHE A 71 6.60 3.30 -4.95
C PHE A 71 6.73 4.82 -4.77
N PHE A 72 5.61 5.56 -4.81
CA PHE A 72 5.64 7.02 -4.72
C PHE A 72 5.62 7.57 -3.29
N LEU A 73 5.01 6.85 -2.34
CA LEU A 73 4.74 7.38 -0.99
C LEU A 73 5.46 6.63 0.13
N SER A 74 6.05 5.48 -0.18
CA SER A 74 6.90 4.74 0.76
C SER A 74 8.36 5.19 0.64
N SER A 75 9.16 4.79 1.62
CA SER A 75 10.61 4.92 1.59
C SER A 75 11.24 3.62 2.05
N GLY A 76 12.43 3.29 1.55
CA GLY A 76 13.13 2.07 1.95
C GLY A 76 13.39 1.98 3.46
N VAL A 77 13.50 3.13 4.13
CA VAL A 77 13.58 3.23 5.58
C VAL A 77 12.30 2.75 6.27
N LEU A 78 11.14 3.21 5.80
CA LEU A 78 9.85 2.90 6.40
C LEU A 78 9.52 1.42 6.19
N GLU A 79 9.82 0.88 5.01
CA GLU A 79 9.70 -0.56 4.72
C GLU A 79 10.63 -1.41 5.59
N ALA A 80 11.89 -1.00 5.77
CA ALA A 80 12.82 -1.71 6.64
C ALA A 80 12.34 -1.71 8.11
N GLY A 81 11.81 -0.58 8.58
CA GLY A 81 11.20 -0.48 9.91
C GLY A 81 10.02 -1.43 10.08
N GLN A 82 9.13 -1.51 9.08
CA GLN A 82 7.98 -2.43 9.10
C GLN A 82 8.40 -3.89 9.06
N LEU A 83 9.34 -4.25 8.20
CA LEU A 83 9.86 -5.61 8.12
C LEU A 83 10.54 -6.03 9.41
N ASN A 84 11.27 -5.12 10.06
CA ASN A 84 11.86 -5.37 11.36
C ASN A 84 10.79 -5.58 12.43
N ASN A 85 9.79 -4.70 12.51
CA ASN A 85 8.70 -4.82 13.47
C ASN A 85 7.91 -6.12 13.29
N GLN A 86 7.60 -6.50 12.05
CA GLN A 86 6.93 -7.78 11.76
C GLN A 86 7.74 -8.98 12.25
N LYS A 87 9.06 -8.97 12.05
CA LYS A 87 9.95 -10.05 12.52
C LYS A 87 10.02 -10.12 14.04
N GLU A 88 10.11 -8.98 14.72
CA GLU A 88 10.19 -8.96 16.18
C GLU A 88 8.84 -9.34 16.82
N LEU A 89 7.71 -8.96 16.21
CA LEU A 89 6.37 -9.38 16.66
C LEU A 89 6.10 -10.88 16.44
N GLN A 90 6.76 -11.53 15.48
CA GLN A 90 6.66 -12.99 15.28
C GLN A 90 7.55 -13.81 16.23
N ARG A 91 8.52 -13.16 16.89
CA ARG A 91 9.46 -13.79 17.81
C ARG A 91 9.06 -13.65 19.28
N ALA A 92 8.22 -12.66 19.57
CA ALA A 92 7.62 -12.41 20.88
C ALA A 92 6.48 -13.40 21.17
#